data_AF-A0AAE5A7F4-F1
#
_entry.id   AF-A0AAE5A7F4-F1
#
_cell.length_a   1.000
_cell.length_b   1.000
_cell.length_c   1.000
_cell.angle_alpha   90.00
_cell.angle_beta   90.00
_cell.angle_gamma   90.00
#
_symmetry.space_group_name_H-M   'P 1'
#
loop_
_entity.id
_entity.type
_entity.pdbx_description
1 polymer ?
#
loop_
_entity_poly.entity_id
_entity_poly.type
_entity_poly.pdbx_seq_one_letter_code
_entity_poly.pdbx_strand_id
1 'polypeptide(L)'
;MRDELPTELDSILSRMVLETESSDRRGKYIREWALDKLQMDKEINDHIDQYIRLRIALSLCPTSAITHSKSERLSRAEKIEEHLITNEFSGKESATQLAAVLDSVLDKWLTQREDVSQFRDALFLRDGKLCRSCRVDLQSAPAIAESVRRRDRYKLIWLDPERHLQATVDHRVPVSRFGTNELGNLELLCRFCNEGKADGAPMHLKHEVELGTQLPISRHSTGVEVPGGVVAKSAMITYRVLRRDEFQCSQCEQEDSELTIRKVCETGLAVISNLRAVCYPCIGGV
;
A
#
# COMPACT_ATOMS: atom_id res chain seq x y z
N MET A 1 -19.72 16.12 26.49
CA MET A 1 -18.38 16.05 27.10
C MET A 1 -17.64 14.91 26.43
N ARG A 2 -16.88 15.21 25.39
CA ARG A 2 -15.99 14.26 24.72
C ARG A 2 -14.67 14.99 24.60
N ASP A 3 -13.61 14.34 25.08
CA ASP A 3 -12.28 14.91 25.27
C ASP A 3 -11.77 15.58 23.99
N GLU A 4 -11.55 16.89 24.09
CA GLU A 4 -10.79 17.68 23.12
C GLU A 4 -9.31 17.40 23.33
N LEU A 5 -8.72 16.54 22.50
CA LEU A 5 -7.30 16.60 22.19
C LEU A 5 -7.17 16.57 20.67
N PRO A 6 -6.45 17.54 20.09
CA PRO A 6 -5.02 17.35 19.95
C PRO A 6 -4.26 18.66 20.26
N THR A 7 -3.59 18.76 21.41
CA THR A 7 -3.02 20.06 21.82
C THR A 7 -1.54 20.05 22.13
N GLU A 8 -0.88 18.93 22.37
CA GLU A 8 0.53 18.99 22.81
C GLU A 8 1.52 19.11 21.65
N LEU A 9 1.43 18.25 20.62
CA LEU A 9 2.32 18.35 19.45
C LEU A 9 2.06 19.60 18.63
N ASP A 10 0.80 19.98 18.41
CA ASP A 10 0.46 21.19 17.66
C ASP A 10 0.85 22.46 18.43
N SER A 11 0.79 22.44 19.77
CA SER A 11 1.33 23.51 20.63
C SER A 11 2.85 23.51 20.63
N ILE A 12 3.52 22.35 20.66
CA ILE A 12 4.99 22.27 20.60
C ILE A 12 5.48 22.69 19.22
N LEU A 13 4.84 22.26 18.13
CA LEU A 13 5.15 22.70 16.77
C LEU A 13 4.88 24.18 16.60
N SER A 14 3.73 24.68 17.08
CA SER A 14 3.45 26.12 17.08
C SER A 14 4.49 26.89 17.89
N ARG A 15 4.92 26.40 19.06
CA ARG A 15 5.98 27.02 19.89
C ARG A 15 7.35 26.96 19.21
N MET A 16 7.79 25.82 18.68
CA MET A 16 9.04 25.69 17.92
C MET A 16 9.07 26.61 16.69
N VAL A 17 7.92 26.78 16.05
CA VAL A 17 7.69 27.68 14.90
C VAL A 17 7.58 29.16 15.30
N LEU A 18 7.22 29.46 16.56
CA LEU A 18 7.10 30.81 17.11
C LEU A 18 8.38 31.28 17.83
N GLU A 19 9.14 30.37 18.43
CA GLU A 19 10.35 30.65 19.23
C GLU A 19 11.64 30.63 18.38
N THR A 20 11.58 30.12 17.15
CA THR A 20 12.66 30.33 16.17
C THR A 20 12.55 31.74 15.57
N GLU A 21 13.02 32.76 16.32
CA GLU A 21 13.37 34.08 15.77
C GLU A 21 14.61 34.03 14.85
N SER A 22 14.66 33.03 13.98
CA SER A 22 15.62 33.01 12.89
C SER A 22 15.07 33.89 11.77
N SER A 23 15.79 34.97 11.47
CA SER A 23 15.53 35.86 10.34
C SER A 23 15.67 35.18 8.96
N ASP A 24 15.93 33.87 8.92
CA ASP A 24 16.03 33.10 7.68
C ASP A 24 14.66 32.86 7.05
N ARG A 25 14.50 33.34 5.81
CA ARG A 25 13.35 33.11 4.91
C ARG A 25 12.90 31.65 4.85
N ARG A 26 13.82 30.70 5.06
CA ARG A 26 13.53 29.26 5.01
C ARG A 26 12.63 28.79 6.17
N GLY A 27 12.83 29.32 7.38
CA GLY A 27 11.99 28.99 8.53
C GLY A 27 10.56 29.49 8.37
N LYS A 28 10.41 30.71 7.82
CA LYS A 28 9.10 31.31 7.53
C LYS A 28 8.29 30.53 6.49
N TYR A 29 8.93 30.01 5.44
CA TYR A 29 8.25 29.22 4.42
C TYR A 29 7.76 27.86 4.94
N ILE A 30 8.58 27.18 5.73
CA ILE A 30 8.20 25.90 6.37
C ILE A 30 7.01 26.12 7.32
N ARG A 31 7.00 27.24 8.04
CA ARG A 31 5.91 27.68 8.93
C ARG A 31 4.59 27.89 8.20
N GLU A 32 4.59 28.69 7.13
CA GLU A 32 3.37 29.00 6.37
C GLU A 32 2.82 27.75 5.68
N TRP A 33 3.70 26.87 5.18
CA TRP A 33 3.31 25.61 4.56
C TRP A 33 2.70 24.60 5.55
N ALA A 34 3.25 24.48 6.78
CA ALA A 34 2.72 23.59 7.80
C ALA A 34 1.32 24.03 8.28
N LEU A 35 1.11 25.34 8.49
CA LEU A 35 -0.16 25.90 8.94
C LEU A 35 -1.27 25.78 7.88
N ASP A 36 -0.96 25.98 6.61
CA ASP A 36 -1.90 25.81 5.49
C ASP A 36 -2.38 24.36 5.36
N LYS A 37 -1.50 23.38 5.64
CA LYS A 37 -1.82 21.95 5.52
C LYS A 37 -2.67 21.39 6.66
N LEU A 38 -2.77 22.09 7.78
CA LEU A 38 -3.61 21.71 8.92
C LEU A 38 -5.10 22.09 8.73
N GLN A 39 -5.49 22.79 7.66
CA GLN A 39 -6.84 23.33 7.45
C GLN A 39 -7.75 22.57 6.45
N MET A 40 -7.40 21.36 5.98
CA MET A 40 -8.23 20.62 4.99
C MET A 40 -9.32 19.74 5.65
N ASP A 41 -9.99 18.84 4.92
CA ASP A 41 -11.16 18.05 5.38
C ASP A 41 -10.81 17.01 6.47
N LYS A 42 -11.70 16.71 7.43
CA LYS A 42 -11.35 16.02 8.70
C LYS A 42 -10.75 14.60 8.56
N GLU A 43 -11.24 13.76 7.64
CA GLU A 43 -10.64 12.42 7.38
C GLU A 43 -9.38 12.51 6.52
N ILE A 44 -9.32 13.48 5.61
CA ILE A 44 -8.13 13.79 4.83
C ILE A 44 -7.04 14.35 5.76
N ASN A 45 -7.45 15.09 6.80
CA ASN A 45 -6.57 15.66 7.81
C ASN A 45 -5.91 14.60 8.64
N ASP A 46 -6.60 13.56 9.11
CA ASP A 46 -5.96 12.58 10.00
C ASP A 46 -4.78 11.86 9.30
N HIS A 47 -4.93 11.54 8.00
CA HIS A 47 -3.84 10.97 7.20
C HIS A 47 -2.74 11.99 6.86
N ILE A 48 -3.10 13.23 6.47
CA ILE A 48 -2.13 14.30 6.19
C ILE A 48 -1.36 14.68 7.46
N ASP A 49 -2.04 14.73 8.60
CA ASP A 49 -1.49 15.02 9.91
C ASP A 49 -0.54 13.91 10.33
N GLN A 50 -0.92 12.64 10.24
CA GLN A 50 0.00 11.53 10.54
C GLN A 50 1.24 11.56 9.63
N TYR A 51 1.10 11.92 8.35
CA TYR A 51 2.22 12.10 7.42
C TYR A 51 3.17 13.24 7.84
N ILE A 52 2.61 14.40 8.16
CA ILE A 52 3.37 15.56 8.60
C ILE A 52 4.09 15.22 9.91
N ARG A 53 3.39 14.63 10.88
CA ARG A 53 3.95 14.17 12.15
C ARG A 53 5.10 13.19 11.97
N LEU A 54 4.95 12.19 11.09
CA LEU A 54 6.04 11.24 10.82
C LEU A 54 7.22 11.93 10.15
N ARG A 55 7.00 12.84 9.19
CA ARG A 55 8.09 13.58 8.55
C ARG A 55 8.85 14.46 9.53
N ILE A 56 8.13 15.11 10.43
CA ILE A 56 8.72 15.88 11.53
C ILE A 56 9.53 14.96 12.42
N ALA A 57 8.96 13.82 12.86
CA ALA A 57 9.68 12.82 13.65
C ALA A 57 10.96 12.34 12.95
N LEU A 58 10.90 11.99 11.67
CA LEU A 58 12.08 11.56 10.91
C LEU A 58 13.11 12.67 10.71
N SER A 59 12.71 13.93 10.79
CA SER A 59 13.62 15.09 10.64
C SER A 59 14.25 15.53 11.96
N LEU A 60 13.55 15.32 13.09
CA LEU A 60 13.98 15.74 14.42
C LEU A 60 14.61 14.61 15.24
N CYS A 61 14.50 13.36 14.81
CA CYS A 61 15.08 12.22 15.51
C CYS A 61 16.44 11.81 14.92
N PRO A 62 17.41 11.41 15.76
CA PRO A 62 18.67 10.87 15.28
C PRO A 62 18.46 9.49 14.64
N THR A 63 19.33 9.10 13.71
CA THR A 63 19.29 7.77 13.07
C THR A 63 19.26 6.62 14.09
N SER A 64 20.00 6.77 15.20
CA SER A 64 20.05 5.78 16.28
C SER A 64 18.72 5.58 17.03
N ALA A 65 17.82 6.56 16.99
CA ALA A 65 16.46 6.43 17.49
C ALA A 65 15.52 5.77 16.45
N ILE A 66 15.70 6.09 15.17
CA ILE A 66 14.90 5.50 14.07
C ILE A 66 15.16 3.99 13.96
N THR A 67 16.41 3.56 14.14
CA THR A 67 16.81 2.14 14.11
C THR A 67 16.83 1.50 15.50
N HIS A 68 16.12 2.07 16.47
CA HIS A 68 16.15 1.60 17.86
C HIS A 68 15.67 0.15 17.99
N SER A 69 16.40 -0.64 18.76
CA SER A 69 15.98 -1.98 19.22
C SER A 69 15.57 -1.94 20.69
N LYS A 70 14.50 -2.67 21.03
CA LYS A 70 14.03 -2.84 22.42
C LYS A 70 15.07 -3.45 23.37
N SER A 71 16.13 -4.06 22.84
CA SER A 71 17.23 -4.64 23.62
C SER A 71 18.31 -3.62 24.03
N GLU A 72 18.25 -2.39 23.51
CA GLU A 72 19.25 -1.37 23.80
C GLU A 72 19.11 -0.80 25.22
N ARG A 73 20.24 -0.36 25.78
CA ARG A 73 20.28 0.19 27.15
C ARG A 73 19.52 1.50 27.28
N LEU A 74 19.60 2.37 26.27
CA LEU A 74 18.85 3.63 26.21
C LEU A 74 17.57 3.41 25.41
N SER A 75 16.45 3.86 25.96
CA SER A 75 15.16 3.91 25.26
C SER A 75 15.23 4.83 24.05
N ARG A 76 14.30 4.63 23.10
CA ARG A 76 14.19 5.51 21.92
C ARG A 76 13.91 6.95 22.35
N ALA A 77 13.02 7.17 23.32
CA ALA A 77 12.71 8.50 23.84
C ALA A 77 13.94 9.20 24.44
N GLU A 78 14.76 8.51 25.24
CA GLU A 78 16.00 9.09 25.81
C GLU A 78 16.99 9.52 24.70
N LYS A 79 17.15 8.70 23.65
CA LYS A 79 18.00 9.05 22.49
C LYS A 79 17.48 10.29 21.75
N ILE A 80 16.16 10.41 21.61
CA ILE A 80 15.54 11.58 20.96
C ILE A 80 15.74 12.82 21.83
N GLU A 81 15.48 12.74 23.14
CA GLU A 81 15.67 13.84 24.09
C GLU A 81 17.11 14.35 24.09
N GLU A 82 18.10 13.45 24.22
CA GLU A 82 19.52 13.80 24.19
C GLU A 82 19.89 14.54 22.90
N HIS A 83 19.37 14.07 21.76
CA HIS A 83 19.60 14.70 20.46
C HIS A 83 18.96 16.09 20.35
N LEU A 84 17.72 16.25 20.83
CA LEU A 84 17.01 17.52 20.83
C LEU A 84 17.74 18.59 21.67
N ILE A 85 18.26 18.19 22.84
CA ILE A 85 19.04 19.07 23.72
C ILE A 85 20.39 19.42 23.09
N THR A 86 21.12 18.42 22.59
CA THR A 86 22.48 18.59 22.05
C THR A 86 22.52 19.51 20.83
N ASN A 87 21.45 19.50 20.01
CA ASN A 87 21.35 20.33 18.82
C ASN A 87 20.53 21.62 19.03
N GLU A 88 20.22 21.95 20.29
CA GLU A 88 19.49 23.17 20.68
C GLU A 88 18.12 23.32 19.98
N PHE A 89 17.47 22.21 19.62
CA PHE A 89 16.13 22.24 19.02
C PHE A 89 15.05 22.63 20.03
N SER A 90 15.29 22.39 21.32
CA SER A 90 14.35 22.70 22.41
C SER A 90 15.05 22.75 23.76
N GLY A 91 14.54 23.56 24.70
CA GLY A 91 14.97 23.54 26.10
C GLY A 91 14.67 22.19 26.78
N LYS A 92 15.38 21.87 27.88
CA LYS A 92 15.37 20.56 28.53
C LYS A 92 13.96 20.01 28.83
N GLU A 93 13.08 20.83 29.40
CA GLU A 93 11.71 20.41 29.75
C GLU A 93 10.85 20.12 28.51
N SER A 94 10.92 20.99 27.50
CA SER A 94 10.23 20.79 26.22
C SER A 94 10.79 19.60 25.44
N ALA A 95 12.09 19.32 25.57
CA ALA A 95 12.76 18.20 24.91
C ALA A 95 12.21 16.85 25.38
N THR A 96 11.98 16.68 26.69
CA THR A 96 11.39 15.45 27.23
C THR A 96 9.98 15.21 26.68
N GLN A 97 9.12 16.24 26.67
CA GLN A 97 7.75 16.15 26.14
C GLN A 97 7.76 15.84 24.64
N LEU A 98 8.55 16.58 23.86
CA LEU A 98 8.66 16.37 22.43
C LEU A 98 9.21 14.98 22.11
N ALA A 99 10.22 14.51 22.84
CA ALA A 99 10.79 13.18 22.67
C ALA A 99 9.73 12.08 22.88
N ALA A 100 8.88 12.19 23.90
CA ALA A 100 7.79 11.24 24.14
C ALA A 100 6.77 11.23 22.98
N VAL A 101 6.44 12.40 22.44
CA VAL A 101 5.52 12.49 21.29
C VAL A 101 6.15 11.90 20.03
N LEU A 102 7.40 12.24 19.70
CA LEU A 102 8.09 11.72 18.52
C LEU A 102 8.29 10.20 18.65
N ASP A 103 8.62 9.70 19.85
CA ASP A 103 8.67 8.28 20.16
C ASP A 103 7.33 7.60 19.87
N SER A 104 6.21 8.15 20.35
CA SER A 104 4.86 7.61 20.09
C SER A 104 4.51 7.59 18.60
N VAL A 105 4.86 8.64 17.84
CA VAL A 105 4.65 8.69 16.39
C VAL A 105 5.45 7.60 15.67
N LEU A 106 6.73 7.43 16.02
CA LEU A 106 7.58 6.38 15.48
C LEU A 106 7.12 4.98 15.89
N ASP A 107 6.61 4.83 17.12
CA ASP A 107 6.07 3.56 17.61
C ASP A 107 4.86 3.14 16.79
N LYS A 108 3.86 4.02 16.66
CA LYS A 108 2.66 3.77 15.86
C LYS A 108 3.02 3.41 14.41
N TRP A 109 3.99 4.09 13.82
CA TRP A 109 4.46 3.78 12.47
C TRP A 109 5.11 2.40 12.36
N LEU A 110 5.87 1.97 13.37
CA LEU A 110 6.44 0.62 13.41
C LEU A 110 5.38 -0.45 13.67
N THR A 111 4.45 -0.23 14.60
CA THR A 111 3.34 -1.16 14.91
C THR A 111 2.42 -1.35 13.70
N GLN A 112 2.19 -0.29 12.91
CA GLN A 112 1.42 -0.39 11.66
C GLN A 112 2.08 -1.27 10.59
N ARG A 113 3.34 -1.69 10.77
CA ARG A 113 4.03 -2.67 9.90
C ARG A 113 3.94 -4.10 10.41
N GLU A 114 3.24 -4.35 11.50
CA GLU A 114 3.00 -5.71 12.01
C GLU A 114 2.28 -6.59 10.99
N ASP A 115 2.44 -7.90 11.14
CA ASP A 115 1.80 -8.88 10.27
C ASP A 115 0.26 -8.79 10.37
N VAL A 116 -0.37 -8.44 9.25
CA VAL A 116 -1.83 -8.34 9.14
C VAL A 116 -2.50 -9.67 8.81
N SER A 117 -1.74 -10.77 8.66
CA SER A 117 -2.28 -12.09 8.34
C SER A 117 -3.30 -12.59 9.37
N GLN A 118 -3.19 -12.15 10.63
CA GLN A 118 -4.14 -12.47 11.70
C GLN A 118 -5.57 -11.97 11.44
N PHE A 119 -5.75 -10.95 10.58
CA PHE A 119 -7.08 -10.42 10.25
C PHE A 119 -7.82 -11.22 9.18
N ARG A 120 -7.20 -12.28 8.62
CA ARG A 120 -7.76 -13.05 7.49
C ARG A 120 -9.17 -13.57 7.77
N ASP A 121 -9.41 -14.16 8.95
CA ASP A 121 -10.71 -14.77 9.27
C ASP A 121 -11.80 -13.71 9.46
N ALA A 122 -11.45 -12.56 10.05
CA ALA A 122 -12.35 -11.42 10.16
C ALA A 122 -12.72 -10.84 8.78
N LEU A 123 -11.75 -10.79 7.86
CA LEU A 123 -12.01 -10.35 6.49
C LEU A 123 -12.82 -11.37 5.70
N PHE A 124 -12.63 -12.68 5.91
CA PHE A 124 -13.48 -13.69 5.28
C PHE A 124 -14.93 -13.57 5.71
N LEU A 125 -15.17 -13.20 6.98
CA LEU A 125 -16.51 -12.95 7.50
C LEU A 125 -17.12 -11.68 6.88
N ARG A 126 -16.32 -10.61 6.73
CA ARG A 126 -16.78 -9.31 6.22
C ARG A 126 -17.00 -9.29 4.70
N ASP A 127 -16.02 -9.75 3.94
CA ASP A 127 -15.94 -9.59 2.48
C ASP A 127 -16.35 -10.86 1.73
N GLY A 128 -16.62 -11.95 2.45
CA GLY A 128 -16.70 -13.28 1.87
C GLY A 128 -15.32 -13.82 1.48
N LYS A 129 -15.33 -14.86 0.66
CA LYS A 129 -14.11 -15.64 0.33
C LYS A 129 -13.54 -15.28 -1.03
N LEU A 130 -13.85 -14.09 -1.53
CA LEU A 130 -13.41 -13.63 -2.84
C LEU A 130 -12.19 -12.72 -2.71
N CYS A 131 -11.24 -12.85 -3.63
CA CYS A 131 -10.20 -11.87 -3.82
C CYS A 131 -10.82 -10.52 -4.18
N ARG A 132 -10.54 -9.45 -3.43
CA ARG A 132 -11.10 -8.12 -3.65
C ARG A 132 -10.72 -7.53 -5.01
N SER A 133 -9.58 -7.94 -5.56
CA SER A 133 -9.08 -7.45 -6.85
C SER A 133 -9.66 -8.22 -8.05
N CYS A 134 -9.49 -9.54 -8.10
CA CYS A 134 -9.87 -10.34 -9.27
C CYS A 134 -11.07 -11.26 -9.06
N ARG A 135 -11.71 -11.20 -7.89
CA ARG A 135 -12.95 -11.92 -7.55
C ARG A 135 -12.85 -13.45 -7.65
N VAL A 136 -11.63 -13.99 -7.69
CA VAL A 136 -11.43 -15.45 -7.59
C VAL A 136 -11.79 -15.92 -6.18
N ASP A 137 -12.45 -17.06 -6.08
CA ASP A 137 -12.72 -17.73 -4.81
C ASP A 137 -11.41 -18.27 -4.22
N LEU A 138 -11.14 -17.86 -2.98
CA LEU A 138 -9.92 -18.15 -2.23
C LEU A 138 -10.03 -19.41 -1.35
N GLN A 139 -11.22 -20.00 -1.19
CA GLN A 139 -11.42 -21.21 -0.41
C GLN A 139 -11.66 -22.44 -1.29
N SER A 140 -12.28 -22.23 -2.46
CA SER A 140 -12.54 -23.32 -3.41
C SER A 140 -11.25 -23.99 -3.90
N ALA A 141 -11.36 -25.27 -4.24
CA ALA A 141 -10.25 -26.01 -4.83
C ALA A 141 -9.74 -25.29 -6.10
N PRO A 142 -8.42 -25.26 -6.36
CA PRO A 142 -7.86 -24.52 -7.49
C PRO A 142 -8.48 -24.85 -8.85
N ALA A 143 -8.96 -26.08 -9.04
CA ALA A 143 -9.61 -26.53 -10.26
C ALA A 143 -10.92 -25.79 -10.59
N ILE A 144 -11.53 -25.13 -9.62
CA ILE A 144 -12.79 -24.38 -9.77
C ILE A 144 -12.51 -22.97 -10.32
N ALA A 145 -11.35 -22.38 -10.04
CA ALA A 145 -11.00 -21.05 -10.53
C ALA A 145 -10.97 -21.04 -12.07
N GLU A 146 -11.67 -20.09 -12.68
CA GLU A 146 -11.83 -20.02 -14.13
C GLU A 146 -10.48 -19.72 -14.81
N SER A 147 -9.62 -18.93 -14.17
CA SER A 147 -8.25 -18.67 -14.63
C SER A 147 -7.38 -19.93 -14.69
N VAL A 148 -7.58 -20.85 -13.76
CA VAL A 148 -6.91 -22.16 -13.72
C VAL A 148 -7.51 -23.09 -14.77
N ARG A 149 -8.83 -23.29 -14.72
CA ARG A 149 -9.57 -24.18 -15.62
C ARG A 149 -9.35 -23.86 -17.09
N ARG A 150 -9.36 -22.57 -17.46
CA ARG A 150 -9.17 -22.12 -18.85
C ARG A 150 -7.71 -21.92 -19.25
N ARG A 151 -6.77 -22.11 -18.29
CA ARG A 151 -5.35 -21.76 -18.43
C ARG A 151 -5.20 -20.36 -19.06
N ASP A 152 -5.72 -19.36 -18.35
CA ASP A 152 -5.82 -18.01 -18.89
C ASP A 152 -4.44 -17.48 -19.31
N ARG A 153 -4.34 -17.09 -20.58
CA ARG A 153 -3.07 -16.70 -21.20
C ARG A 153 -2.55 -15.33 -20.74
N TYR A 154 -3.36 -14.56 -20.03
CA TYR A 154 -3.02 -13.24 -19.48
C TYR A 154 -2.87 -13.26 -17.96
N LYS A 155 -3.65 -14.11 -17.27
CA LYS A 155 -3.67 -14.26 -15.81
C LYS A 155 -3.04 -15.60 -15.43
N LEU A 156 -1.72 -15.60 -15.22
CA LEU A 156 -0.90 -16.80 -15.14
C LEU A 156 -0.94 -17.55 -13.79
N ILE A 157 -2.06 -17.45 -13.06
CA ILE A 157 -2.29 -18.19 -11.80
C ILE A 157 -2.11 -19.69 -12.00
N TRP A 158 -2.53 -20.21 -13.15
CA TRP A 158 -2.52 -21.63 -13.50
C TRP A 158 -1.14 -22.30 -13.53
N LEU A 159 -0.05 -21.52 -13.53
CA LEU A 159 1.32 -22.06 -13.49
C LEU A 159 1.68 -22.64 -12.12
N ASP A 160 1.15 -22.04 -11.05
CA ASP A 160 1.29 -22.52 -9.67
C ASP A 160 0.02 -22.13 -8.88
N PRO A 161 -1.10 -22.85 -9.10
CA PRO A 161 -2.39 -22.47 -8.53
C PRO A 161 -2.39 -22.48 -7.01
N GLU A 162 -1.73 -23.47 -6.40
CA GLU A 162 -1.64 -23.64 -4.95
C GLU A 162 -1.02 -22.41 -4.29
N ARG A 163 0.08 -21.91 -4.86
CA ARG A 163 0.71 -20.68 -4.39
C ARG A 163 -0.14 -19.45 -4.71
N HIS A 164 -0.56 -19.28 -5.97
CA HIS A 164 -1.12 -18.02 -6.45
C HIS A 164 -2.55 -17.74 -5.98
N LEU A 165 -3.31 -18.79 -5.63
CA LEU A 165 -4.65 -18.67 -5.06
C LEU A 165 -4.66 -18.55 -3.54
N GLN A 166 -3.50 -18.70 -2.87
CA GLN A 166 -3.40 -18.52 -1.43
C GLN A 166 -3.96 -17.14 -1.02
N ALA A 167 -4.88 -17.14 -0.05
CA ALA A 167 -5.43 -15.92 0.52
C ALA A 167 -4.34 -15.16 1.29
N THR A 168 -4.19 -13.88 0.97
CA THR A 168 -3.30 -12.94 1.65
C THR A 168 -4.11 -11.73 2.13
N VAL A 169 -3.71 -11.15 3.24
CA VAL A 169 -4.25 -9.89 3.74
C VAL A 169 -3.29 -8.77 3.36
N ASP A 170 -3.81 -7.67 2.84
CA ASP A 170 -3.01 -6.50 2.50
C ASP A 170 -3.79 -5.20 2.76
N HIS A 171 -3.08 -4.08 2.79
CA HIS A 171 -3.66 -2.77 3.06
C HIS A 171 -4.14 -2.07 1.79
N ARG A 172 -5.41 -1.61 1.73
CA ARG A 172 -5.96 -0.79 0.64
C ARG A 172 -5.10 0.44 0.38
N VAL A 173 -4.81 1.20 1.44
CA VAL A 173 -3.78 2.24 1.46
C VAL A 173 -2.54 1.63 2.10
N PRO A 174 -1.39 1.55 1.40
CA PRO A 174 -0.21 0.90 1.96
C PRO A 174 0.34 1.69 3.16
N VAL A 175 0.98 1.01 4.10
CA VAL A 175 1.60 1.62 5.30
C VAL A 175 2.65 2.68 4.93
N SER A 176 3.36 2.49 3.82
CA SER A 176 4.29 3.49 3.27
C SER A 176 3.62 4.82 2.89
N ARG A 177 2.29 4.79 2.70
CA ARG A 177 1.42 5.93 2.47
C ARG A 177 0.39 6.08 3.60
N PHE A 178 0.76 5.72 4.83
CA PHE A 178 -0.03 5.94 6.05
C PHE A 178 -1.31 5.10 6.12
N GLY A 179 -1.29 3.93 5.49
CA GLY A 179 -2.23 2.87 5.80
C GLY A 179 -2.17 2.45 7.26
N THR A 180 -3.34 2.22 7.85
CA THR A 180 -3.49 1.70 9.22
C THR A 180 -3.80 0.19 9.19
N ASN A 181 -3.57 -0.50 10.31
CA ASN A 181 -3.98 -1.90 10.51
C ASN A 181 -5.47 -2.05 10.87
N GLU A 182 -6.25 -0.97 10.77
CA GLU A 182 -7.69 -1.03 11.01
C GLU A 182 -8.34 -1.90 9.95
N LEU A 183 -9.29 -2.74 10.38
CA LEU A 183 -9.93 -3.71 9.50
C LEU A 183 -10.47 -3.06 8.22
N GLY A 184 -11.00 -1.83 8.29
CA GLY A 184 -11.51 -1.06 7.15
C GLY A 184 -10.47 -0.73 6.06
N ASN A 185 -9.20 -0.60 6.43
CA ASN A 185 -8.08 -0.42 5.51
C ASN A 185 -7.48 -1.75 5.03
N LEU A 186 -7.93 -2.90 5.55
CA LEU A 186 -7.45 -4.21 5.11
C LEU A 186 -8.38 -4.82 4.04
N GLU A 187 -7.81 -5.63 3.16
CA GLU A 187 -8.53 -6.37 2.13
C GLU A 187 -7.94 -7.77 1.91
N LEU A 188 -8.79 -8.70 1.46
CA LEU A 188 -8.36 -10.03 1.03
C LEU A 188 -7.96 -10.03 -0.44
N LEU A 189 -6.76 -10.52 -0.72
CA LEU A 189 -6.26 -10.72 -2.09
C LEU A 189 -5.84 -12.18 -2.26
N CYS A 190 -5.89 -12.69 -3.49
CA CYS A 190 -5.07 -13.85 -3.82
C CYS A 190 -3.62 -13.41 -3.92
N ARG A 191 -2.69 -14.33 -3.63
CA ARG A 191 -1.26 -14.05 -3.68
C ARG A 191 -0.80 -13.46 -5.02
N PHE A 192 -1.36 -13.91 -6.15
CA PHE A 192 -1.07 -13.32 -7.46
C PHE A 192 -1.43 -11.83 -7.55
N CYS A 193 -2.63 -11.44 -7.08
CA CYS A 193 -3.04 -10.03 -7.06
C CYS A 193 -2.20 -9.23 -6.06
N ASN A 194 -1.87 -9.80 -4.91
CA ASN A 194 -1.03 -9.15 -3.89
C ASN A 194 0.40 -8.87 -4.41
N GLU A 195 1.04 -9.88 -5.03
CA GLU A 195 2.34 -9.71 -5.69
C GLU A 195 2.27 -8.68 -6.84
N GLY A 196 1.14 -8.62 -7.56
CA GLY A 196 0.91 -7.64 -8.62
C GLY A 196 0.67 -6.21 -8.14
N LYS A 197 0.03 -6.05 -6.98
CA LYS A 197 -0.18 -4.75 -6.34
C LYS A 197 1.15 -4.09 -5.98
N ALA A 198 2.04 -4.88 -5.37
CA ALA A 198 3.33 -4.42 -4.85
C ALA A 198 3.17 -3.15 -3.98
N ASP A 199 4.26 -2.42 -3.72
CA ASP A 199 4.20 -1.12 -3.02
C ASP A 199 3.63 0.03 -3.90
N GLY A 200 2.95 -0.30 -5.01
CA GLY A 200 2.50 0.67 -6.00
C GLY A 200 3.64 1.32 -6.79
N ALA A 201 4.84 0.73 -6.80
CA ALA A 201 5.98 1.21 -7.57
C ALA A 201 5.65 1.23 -9.07
N PRO A 202 6.01 2.29 -9.83
CA PRO A 202 5.73 2.38 -11.26
C PRO A 202 6.39 1.23 -12.04
N MET A 203 5.69 0.69 -13.04
CA MET A 203 6.25 -0.27 -13.97
C MET A 203 7.00 0.52 -15.03
N HIS A 204 8.27 0.20 -15.25
CA HIS A 204 9.02 0.80 -16.35
C HIS A 204 8.41 0.39 -17.69
N LEU A 205 8.21 1.37 -18.59
CA LEU A 205 7.65 1.15 -19.93
C LEU A 205 8.38 0.03 -20.69
N LYS A 206 9.71 -0.07 -20.52
CA LYS A 206 10.50 -1.17 -21.09
C LYS A 206 10.01 -2.54 -20.64
N HIS A 207 9.77 -2.75 -19.34
CA HIS A 207 9.26 -4.01 -18.81
C HIS A 207 7.83 -4.31 -19.27
N GLU A 208 7.02 -3.27 -19.41
CA GLU A 208 5.66 -3.39 -19.95
C GLU A 208 5.68 -3.84 -21.42
N VAL A 209 6.52 -3.21 -22.26
CA VAL A 209 6.69 -3.59 -23.66
C VAL A 209 7.25 -5.02 -23.78
N GLU A 210 8.28 -5.36 -23.00
CA GLU A 210 8.85 -6.71 -22.96
C GLU A 210 7.84 -7.79 -22.59
N LEU A 211 6.93 -7.51 -21.65
CA LEU A 211 5.86 -8.44 -21.30
C LEU A 211 4.76 -8.44 -22.36
N GLY A 212 4.43 -7.28 -22.91
CA GLY A 212 3.39 -7.10 -23.92
C GLY A 212 3.68 -7.85 -25.22
N THR A 213 4.94 -8.18 -25.51
CA THR A 213 5.33 -9.08 -26.62
C THR A 213 5.21 -10.56 -26.28
N GLN A 214 5.18 -10.92 -25.00
CA GLN A 214 5.07 -12.29 -24.51
C GLN A 214 3.62 -12.70 -24.23
N LEU A 215 2.76 -11.73 -23.94
CA LEU A 215 1.33 -11.95 -23.73
C LEU A 215 0.55 -11.84 -25.05
N PRO A 216 -0.45 -12.71 -25.29
CA PRO A 216 -0.86 -13.83 -24.44
C PRO A 216 0.11 -15.02 -24.51
N ILE A 217 0.46 -15.64 -23.37
CA ILE A 217 1.35 -16.82 -23.34
C ILE A 217 0.75 -17.95 -24.18
N SER A 218 1.51 -18.49 -25.14
CA SER A 218 1.03 -19.57 -26.02
C SER A 218 0.56 -20.78 -25.23
N ARG A 219 -0.52 -21.45 -25.66
CA ARG A 219 -1.04 -22.66 -24.99
C ARG A 219 -0.17 -23.90 -25.24
N HIS A 220 0.65 -23.87 -26.29
CA HIS A 220 1.46 -25.02 -26.73
C HIS A 220 2.79 -25.16 -25.97
N SER A 221 3.05 -24.30 -24.99
CA SER A 221 4.22 -24.41 -24.10
C SER A 221 4.01 -25.43 -22.98
N THR A 222 3.43 -26.59 -23.27
CA THR A 222 3.52 -27.74 -22.36
C THR A 222 4.98 -28.21 -22.38
N GLY A 223 5.81 -27.60 -21.51
CA GLY A 223 7.25 -27.87 -21.40
C GLY A 223 8.17 -26.70 -21.72
N VAL A 224 7.66 -25.54 -22.16
CA VAL A 224 8.51 -24.34 -22.25
C VAL A 224 8.49 -23.65 -20.90
N GLU A 225 9.64 -23.58 -20.24
CA GLU A 225 9.83 -22.77 -19.05
C GLU A 225 9.36 -21.34 -19.33
N VAL A 226 8.36 -20.88 -18.58
CA VAL A 226 7.97 -19.49 -18.61
C VAL A 226 9.16 -18.69 -18.11
N PRO A 227 9.69 -17.72 -18.89
CA PRO A 227 10.88 -16.99 -18.48
C PRO A 227 10.72 -16.39 -17.07
N GLY A 228 11.81 -16.43 -16.31
CA GLY A 228 11.84 -15.88 -14.95
C GLY A 228 11.30 -14.45 -14.90
N GLY A 229 10.38 -14.19 -13.98
CA GLY A 229 9.78 -12.86 -13.78
C GLY A 229 8.57 -12.52 -14.67
N VAL A 230 8.23 -13.33 -15.68
CA VAL A 230 7.02 -13.10 -16.50
C VAL A 230 5.75 -13.18 -15.67
N VAL A 231 5.68 -14.13 -14.72
CA VAL A 231 4.55 -14.26 -13.79
C VAL A 231 4.39 -13.01 -12.95
N ALA A 232 5.47 -12.51 -12.33
CA ALA A 232 5.44 -11.28 -11.54
C ALA A 232 5.03 -10.06 -12.37
N LYS A 233 5.59 -9.90 -13.58
CA LYS A 233 5.19 -8.82 -14.49
C LYS A 233 3.71 -8.95 -14.90
N SER A 234 3.23 -10.17 -15.16
CA SER A 234 1.84 -10.47 -15.53
C SER A 234 0.88 -10.13 -14.38
N ALA A 235 1.24 -10.48 -13.15
CA ALA A 235 0.53 -10.08 -11.94
C ALA A 235 0.42 -8.56 -11.85
N MET A 236 1.52 -7.82 -12.05
CA MET A 236 1.53 -6.36 -12.01
C MET A 236 0.64 -5.73 -13.08
N ILE A 237 0.74 -6.16 -14.36
CA ILE A 237 -0.12 -5.65 -15.43
C ILE A 237 -1.59 -5.96 -15.12
N THR A 238 -1.89 -7.20 -14.71
CA THR A 238 -3.25 -7.63 -14.38
C THR A 238 -3.83 -6.74 -13.28
N TYR A 239 -3.15 -6.61 -12.14
CA TYR A 239 -3.64 -5.80 -11.03
C TYR A 239 -3.86 -4.34 -11.44
N ARG A 240 -2.95 -3.74 -12.23
CA ARG A 240 -3.08 -2.35 -12.69
C ARG A 240 -4.27 -2.13 -13.59
N VAL A 241 -4.50 -3.03 -14.55
CA VAL A 241 -5.65 -2.95 -15.45
C VAL A 241 -6.94 -3.12 -14.64
N LEU A 242 -6.99 -4.10 -13.73
CA LEU A 242 -8.13 -4.28 -12.83
C LEU A 242 -8.40 -3.03 -11.99
N ARG A 243 -7.36 -2.44 -11.38
CA ARG A 243 -7.49 -1.21 -10.57
C ARG A 243 -7.94 0.00 -11.40
N ARG A 244 -7.42 0.15 -12.63
CA ARG A 244 -7.83 1.23 -13.55
C ARG A 244 -9.32 1.12 -13.88
N ASP A 245 -9.80 -0.10 -14.06
CA ASP A 245 -11.20 -0.42 -14.35
C ASP A 245 -11.99 -0.70 -13.06
N GLU A 246 -11.57 -0.11 -11.93
CA GLU A 246 -12.25 -0.12 -10.63
C GLU A 246 -12.59 -1.51 -10.07
N PHE A 247 -11.86 -2.53 -10.48
CA PHE A 247 -12.09 -3.93 -10.15
C PHE A 247 -13.48 -4.43 -10.59
N GLN A 248 -13.93 -3.94 -11.74
CA GLN A 248 -15.20 -4.29 -12.40
C GLN A 248 -14.97 -4.80 -13.81
N CYS A 249 -15.96 -5.53 -14.35
CA CYS A 249 -15.94 -5.92 -15.76
C CYS A 249 -16.27 -4.71 -16.66
N SER A 250 -15.35 -4.33 -17.54
CA SER A 250 -15.57 -3.22 -18.49
C SER A 250 -16.65 -3.46 -19.56
N GLN A 251 -17.27 -4.66 -19.60
CA GLN A 251 -18.33 -4.99 -20.56
C GLN A 251 -19.72 -5.07 -19.94
N CYS A 252 -19.83 -5.62 -18.72
CA CYS A 252 -21.13 -5.84 -18.07
C CYS A 252 -21.23 -5.20 -16.67
N GLU A 253 -20.17 -4.56 -16.19
CA GLU A 253 -20.09 -3.86 -14.89
C GLU A 253 -20.34 -4.75 -13.66
N GLN A 254 -20.45 -6.07 -13.84
CA GLN A 254 -20.64 -7.00 -12.73
C GLN A 254 -19.37 -7.15 -11.88
N GLU A 255 -19.58 -7.23 -10.57
CA GLU A 255 -18.52 -7.43 -9.55
C GLU A 255 -18.40 -8.86 -9.03
N ASP A 256 -19.42 -9.70 -9.26
CA ASP A 256 -19.54 -11.02 -8.60
C ASP A 256 -18.86 -12.16 -9.37
N SER A 257 -18.20 -11.84 -10.49
CA SER A 257 -17.55 -12.82 -11.35
C SER A 257 -16.05 -12.65 -11.35
N GLU A 258 -15.32 -13.78 -11.40
CA GLU A 258 -13.86 -13.76 -11.54
C GLU A 258 -13.44 -12.92 -12.76
N LEU A 259 -12.52 -11.99 -12.52
CA LEU A 259 -11.98 -11.07 -13.50
C LEU A 259 -10.63 -11.53 -14.05
N THR A 260 -10.40 -11.16 -15.30
CA THR A 260 -9.13 -11.28 -16.02
C THR A 260 -8.97 -10.06 -16.93
N ILE A 261 -7.97 -10.06 -17.81
CA ILE A 261 -7.71 -8.96 -18.74
C ILE A 261 -7.69 -9.44 -20.18
N ARG A 262 -8.17 -8.61 -21.10
CA ARG A 262 -8.17 -8.89 -22.55
C ARG A 262 -7.71 -7.68 -23.34
N LYS A 263 -7.17 -7.90 -24.54
CA LYS A 263 -6.84 -6.82 -25.45
C LYS A 263 -8.10 -6.11 -25.92
N VAL A 264 -7.97 -4.81 -26.17
CA VAL A 264 -8.98 -4.00 -26.86
C VAL A 264 -8.74 -4.08 -28.37
N CYS A 265 -7.48 -3.89 -28.79
CA CYS A 265 -7.02 -4.06 -30.16
C CYS A 265 -6.22 -5.37 -30.29
N GLU A 266 -6.75 -6.34 -31.04
CA GLU A 266 -6.15 -7.68 -31.17
C GLU A 266 -4.81 -7.70 -31.91
N THR A 267 -4.54 -6.75 -32.80
CA THR A 267 -3.24 -6.64 -33.48
C THR A 267 -2.18 -5.92 -32.65
N GLY A 268 -2.57 -5.24 -31.57
CA GLY A 268 -1.68 -4.50 -30.68
C GLY A 268 -0.99 -5.38 -29.63
N LEU A 269 0.05 -4.81 -29.01
CA LEU A 269 0.74 -5.40 -27.85
C LEU A 269 -0.17 -5.44 -26.62
N ALA A 270 0.06 -6.39 -25.73
CA ALA A 270 -0.65 -6.50 -24.45
C ALA A 270 -0.05 -5.55 -23.38
N VAL A 271 -0.14 -4.25 -23.65
CA VAL A 271 0.24 -3.17 -22.73
C VAL A 271 -1.00 -2.65 -22.01
N ILE A 272 -0.84 -2.00 -20.85
CA ILE A 272 -1.94 -1.54 -19.98
C ILE A 272 -2.97 -0.73 -20.77
N SER A 273 -2.53 0.20 -21.64
CA SER A 273 -3.43 1.03 -22.46
C SER A 273 -4.24 0.27 -23.50
N ASN A 274 -3.81 -0.93 -23.89
CA ASN A 274 -4.51 -1.80 -24.83
C ASN A 274 -5.19 -3.00 -24.12
N LEU A 275 -5.21 -3.03 -22.80
CA LEU A 275 -5.85 -4.07 -22.01
C LEU A 275 -7.06 -3.51 -21.29
N ARG A 276 -8.05 -4.36 -21.00
CA ARG A 276 -9.24 -4.06 -20.18
C ARG A 276 -9.60 -5.22 -19.28
N ALA A 277 -10.21 -4.93 -18.14
CA ALA A 277 -10.76 -5.91 -17.21
C ALA A 277 -12.04 -6.51 -17.80
N VAL A 278 -12.12 -7.84 -17.85
CA VAL A 278 -13.29 -8.57 -18.37
C VAL A 278 -13.55 -9.78 -17.46
N CYS A 279 -14.81 -10.07 -17.16
CA CYS A 279 -15.18 -11.27 -16.43
C CYS A 279 -15.21 -12.51 -17.35
N TYR A 280 -15.04 -13.71 -16.78
CA TYR A 280 -15.09 -14.95 -17.55
C TYR A 280 -16.41 -15.25 -18.28
N PRO A 281 -17.60 -14.88 -17.74
CA PRO A 281 -18.85 -14.96 -18.50
C PRO A 281 -18.82 -14.17 -19.82
N CYS A 282 -18.34 -12.92 -19.78
CA CYS A 282 -18.21 -12.05 -20.95
C CYS A 282 -17.20 -12.56 -21.99
N ILE A 283 -16.22 -13.38 -21.59
CA ILE A 283 -15.27 -14.00 -22.53
C ILE A 283 -15.89 -15.20 -23.26
N GLY A 284 -16.83 -15.91 -22.63
CA GLY A 284 -17.47 -17.10 -23.21
C GLY A 284 -18.75 -16.83 -23.99
N GLY A 285 -19.28 -15.61 -23.92
CA GLY A 285 -20.50 -15.19 -24.63
C GLY A 285 -20.26 -14.56 -26.01
N VAL A 286 -19.04 -14.65 -26.55
CA VAL A 286 -18.65 -14.17 -27.88
C VAL A 286 -18.42 -15.34 -28.81
#